data_AF-A0A538DY76-F1
#
_entry.id   AF-A0A538DY76-F1
#
_cell.length_a   1.000
_cell.length_b   1.000
_cell.length_c   1.000
_cell.angle_alpha   90.00
_cell.angle_beta   90.00
_cell.angle_gamma   90.00
#
_symmetry.space_group_name_H-M   'P 1'
#
loop_
_entity.id
_entity.type
_entity.pdbx_description
1 polymer ?
#
loop_
_entity_poly.entity_id
_entity_poly.type
_entity_poly.pdbx_seq_one_letter_code
_entity_poly.pdbx_strand_id
1 'polypeptide(L)'
;MASEFVPLAERIVEALLAANPALAGFAGDHRFDDRLPDLSTDAVARDVAMLHDASVALSQVDSDELSPQDRVDHGVLLALVERMLFEHTEIREHEWNPLEHNPGPLLYALIARPYAPVAQRLESLAARLAAIPDALSTARTVLSDCPRIHVETAVGQFAGTAALIRHQIPELLTEAPGLAAPVTAAADQALAALDGFGRWLQDRLAGGEPGR
;
A
#
# COMPACT_ATOMS: atom_id res chain seq x y z
N MET A 1 -23.54 -22.31 19.94
CA MET A 1 -22.47 -22.99 19.17
C MET A 1 -21.44 -21.93 18.84
N ALA A 2 -20.14 -22.25 18.73
CA ALA A 2 -19.20 -21.28 18.17
C ALA A 2 -19.73 -20.92 16.78
N SER A 3 -20.04 -19.65 16.53
CA SER A 3 -20.60 -19.27 15.23
C SER A 3 -19.56 -19.58 14.16
N GLU A 4 -19.98 -20.17 13.03
CA GLU A 4 -19.08 -20.41 11.89
C GLU A 4 -18.50 -19.08 11.34
N PHE A 5 -19.12 -17.95 11.73
CA PHE A 5 -18.68 -16.62 11.41
C PHE A 5 -17.30 -16.27 11.96
N VAL A 6 -16.97 -16.57 13.23
CA VAL A 6 -15.67 -16.13 13.79
C VAL A 6 -14.48 -16.74 13.03
N PRO A 7 -14.41 -18.06 12.80
CA PRO A 7 -13.32 -18.63 11.99
C PRO A 7 -13.34 -18.16 10.54
N LEU A 8 -14.50 -17.81 9.97
CA LEU A 8 -14.59 -17.22 8.63
C LEU A 8 -13.99 -15.81 8.62
N ALA A 9 -14.38 -14.97 9.57
CA ALA A 9 -13.90 -13.61 9.73
C ALA A 9 -12.38 -13.57 9.92
N GLU A 10 -11.82 -14.44 10.76
CA GLU A 10 -10.37 -14.55 10.97
C GLU A 10 -9.62 -14.87 9.67
N ARG A 11 -10.14 -15.79 8.85
CA ARG A 11 -9.53 -16.12 7.55
C ARG A 11 -9.57 -14.95 6.57
N ILE A 12 -10.70 -14.25 6.52
CA ILE A 12 -10.86 -13.07 5.65
C ILE A 12 -9.92 -11.96 6.11
N VAL A 13 -9.88 -11.65 7.40
CA VAL A 13 -8.98 -10.63 7.96
C VAL A 13 -7.51 -10.97 7.66
N GLU A 14 -7.07 -12.21 7.87
CA GLU A 14 -5.70 -12.60 7.52
C GLU A 14 -5.40 -12.41 6.02
N ALA A 15 -6.35 -12.76 5.14
CA ALA A 15 -6.20 -12.55 3.70
C ALA A 15 -6.10 -11.06 3.34
N LEU A 16 -6.94 -10.21 3.95
CA LEU A 16 -6.89 -8.75 3.76
C LEU A 16 -5.56 -8.15 4.21
N LEU A 17 -5.05 -8.56 5.39
CA LEU A 17 -3.78 -8.05 5.92
C LEU A 17 -2.58 -8.53 5.07
N ALA A 18 -2.60 -9.78 4.60
CA ALA A 18 -1.54 -10.31 3.76
C ALA A 18 -1.50 -9.66 2.37
N ALA A 19 -2.66 -9.29 1.81
CA ALA A 19 -2.77 -8.61 0.52
C ALA A 19 -2.42 -7.12 0.61
N ASN A 20 -2.68 -6.46 1.74
CA ASN A 20 -2.53 -5.02 1.90
C ASN A 20 -1.56 -4.65 3.04
N PRO A 21 -0.25 -4.47 2.76
CA PRO A 21 0.74 -4.08 3.76
C PRO A 21 0.43 -2.77 4.49
N ALA A 22 -0.28 -1.83 3.85
CA ALA A 22 -0.68 -0.59 4.49
C ALA A 22 -1.77 -0.81 5.53
N LEU A 23 -2.78 -1.64 5.21
CA LEU A 23 -3.81 -2.05 6.15
C LEU A 23 -3.21 -2.83 7.33
N ALA A 24 -2.30 -3.77 7.04
CA ALA A 24 -1.58 -4.52 8.08
C ALA A 24 -0.83 -3.60 9.04
N GLY A 25 -0.01 -2.69 8.51
CA GLY A 25 0.73 -1.73 9.33
C GLY A 25 -0.19 -0.81 10.14
N PHE A 26 -1.32 -0.38 9.57
CA PHE A 26 -2.32 0.42 10.30
C PHE A 26 -2.98 -0.37 11.44
N ALA A 27 -3.22 -1.66 11.25
CA ALA A 27 -3.73 -2.56 12.29
C ALA A 27 -2.67 -2.96 13.34
N GLY A 28 -1.42 -2.52 13.18
CA GLY A 28 -0.30 -2.88 14.06
C GLY A 28 0.32 -4.25 13.75
N ASP A 29 -0.02 -4.84 12.60
CA ASP A 29 0.59 -6.06 12.11
C ASP A 29 1.81 -5.74 11.24
N HIS A 30 2.99 -5.94 11.82
CA HIS A 30 4.27 -5.61 11.21
C HIS A 30 4.90 -6.77 10.43
N ARG A 31 4.18 -7.90 10.22
CA ARG A 31 4.67 -9.06 9.46
C ARG A 31 4.99 -8.75 7.99
N PHE A 32 4.38 -7.71 7.43
CA PHE A 32 4.46 -7.33 6.02
C PHE A 32 5.17 -5.98 5.80
N ASP A 33 5.91 -5.51 6.80
CA ASP A 33 6.53 -4.18 6.76
C ASP A 33 7.66 -4.05 5.74
N ASP A 34 8.15 -5.18 5.23
CA ASP A 34 9.14 -5.30 4.17
C ASP A 34 8.54 -5.16 2.76
N ARG A 35 7.21 -5.08 2.62
CA ARG A 35 6.51 -5.08 1.33
C ARG A 35 5.90 -3.72 0.99
N LEU A 36 5.79 -3.45 -0.31
CA LEU A 36 4.92 -2.44 -0.89
C LEU A 36 3.67 -3.12 -1.49
N PRO A 37 2.54 -2.40 -1.64
CA PRO A 37 1.40 -2.89 -2.41
C PRO A 37 1.81 -3.22 -3.85
N ASP A 38 1.33 -4.35 -4.38
CA ASP A 38 1.49 -4.72 -5.78
C ASP A 38 0.25 -4.29 -6.55
N LEU A 39 0.37 -3.18 -7.30
CA LEU A 39 -0.72 -2.61 -8.09
C LEU A 39 -0.67 -3.05 -9.57
N SER A 40 0.00 -4.18 -9.87
CA SER A 40 -0.05 -4.77 -11.21
C SER A 40 -1.43 -5.34 -11.52
N THR A 41 -1.80 -5.41 -12.79
CA THR A 41 -3.09 -5.94 -13.24
C THR A 41 -3.36 -7.35 -12.68
N ASP A 42 -2.35 -8.22 -12.67
CA ASP A 42 -2.48 -9.58 -12.16
C ASP A 42 -2.67 -9.62 -10.64
N ALA A 43 -2.01 -8.73 -9.89
CA ALA A 43 -2.16 -8.65 -8.44
C ALA A 43 -3.54 -8.11 -8.05
N VAL A 44 -3.96 -7.00 -8.66
CA VAL A 44 -5.30 -6.44 -8.45
C VAL A 44 -6.38 -7.46 -8.81
N ALA A 45 -6.22 -8.22 -9.90
CA ALA A 45 -7.17 -9.28 -10.26
C ALA A 45 -7.26 -10.40 -9.20
N ARG A 46 -6.13 -10.77 -8.57
CA ARG A 46 -6.13 -11.73 -7.44
C ARG A 46 -6.83 -11.14 -6.21
N ASP A 47 -6.58 -9.88 -5.91
CA ASP A 47 -7.22 -9.21 -4.77
C ASP A 47 -8.72 -9.08 -4.98
N VAL A 48 -9.17 -8.72 -6.19
CA VAL A 48 -10.60 -8.69 -6.56
C VAL A 48 -11.25 -10.06 -6.41
N ALA A 49 -10.60 -11.14 -6.86
CA ALA A 49 -11.13 -12.49 -6.70
C ALA A 49 -11.26 -12.87 -5.22
N MET A 50 -10.24 -12.57 -4.40
CA MET A 50 -10.28 -12.80 -2.96
C MET A 50 -11.39 -12.00 -2.26
N LEU A 51 -11.56 -10.72 -2.62
CA LEU A 51 -12.61 -9.84 -2.07
C LEU A 51 -14.01 -10.30 -2.49
N HIS A 52 -14.18 -10.74 -3.73
CA HIS A 52 -15.44 -11.29 -4.21
C HIS A 52 -15.81 -12.58 -3.44
N ASP A 53 -14.88 -13.51 -3.28
CA ASP A 53 -15.11 -14.74 -2.53
C ASP A 53 -15.43 -14.46 -1.05
N ALA A 54 -14.75 -13.49 -0.44
CA ALA A 54 -15.05 -13.03 0.92
C ALA A 54 -16.45 -12.41 1.02
N SER A 55 -16.84 -11.55 0.07
CA SER A 55 -18.17 -10.93 0.04
C SER A 55 -19.27 -12.00 -0.08
N VAL A 56 -19.12 -12.97 -0.99
CA VAL A 56 -20.06 -14.09 -1.12
C VAL A 56 -20.16 -14.90 0.17
N ALA A 57 -19.04 -15.26 0.79
CA ALA A 57 -19.04 -16.04 2.02
C ALA A 57 -19.72 -15.30 3.18
N LEU A 58 -19.45 -14.00 3.35
CA LEU A 58 -20.08 -13.17 4.37
C LEU A 58 -21.58 -12.99 4.12
N SER A 59 -22.01 -12.90 2.86
CA SER A 59 -23.42 -12.76 2.49
C SER A 59 -24.27 -13.99 2.82
N GLN A 60 -23.65 -15.16 2.98
CA GLN A 60 -24.34 -16.41 3.35
C GLN A 60 -24.52 -16.59 4.86
N VAL A 61 -23.91 -15.71 5.67
CA VAL A 61 -24.05 -15.78 7.14
C VAL A 61 -25.43 -15.25 7.53
N ASP A 62 -26.22 -16.07 8.21
CA ASP A 62 -27.47 -15.61 8.82
C ASP A 62 -27.17 -14.72 10.04
N SER A 63 -27.22 -13.40 9.82
CA SER A 63 -26.93 -12.42 10.86
C SER A 63 -27.90 -12.51 12.05
N ASP A 64 -29.10 -13.08 11.88
CA ASP A 64 -30.09 -13.21 12.94
C ASP A 64 -29.71 -14.28 13.98
N GLU A 65 -28.91 -15.27 13.56
CA GLU A 65 -28.37 -16.31 14.44
C GLU A 65 -27.09 -15.86 15.19
N LEU A 66 -26.52 -14.71 14.82
CA LEU A 66 -25.33 -14.15 15.46
C LEU A 66 -25.64 -13.50 16.81
N SER A 67 -24.66 -13.58 17.72
CA SER A 67 -24.67 -12.76 18.93
C SER A 67 -24.70 -11.27 18.58
N PRO A 68 -25.20 -10.39 19.47
CA PRO A 68 -25.25 -8.96 19.17
C PRO A 68 -23.88 -8.35 18.80
N GLN A 69 -22.79 -8.87 19.39
CA GLN A 69 -21.44 -8.42 19.07
C GLN A 69 -21.00 -8.94 17.68
N ASP A 70 -21.14 -10.24 17.44
CA ASP A 70 -20.76 -10.85 16.16
C ASP A 70 -21.54 -10.26 14.98
N ARG A 71 -22.79 -9.82 15.21
CA ARG A 71 -23.61 -9.14 14.20
C ARG A 71 -23.03 -7.79 13.80
N VAL A 72 -22.46 -7.04 14.75
CA VAL A 72 -21.76 -5.79 14.47
C VAL A 72 -20.48 -6.09 13.70
N ASP A 73 -19.69 -7.06 14.16
CA ASP A 73 -18.43 -7.43 13.53
C ASP A 73 -18.65 -7.93 12.08
N HIS A 74 -19.70 -8.72 11.85
CA HIS A 74 -20.13 -9.16 10.52
C HIS A 74 -20.47 -7.99 9.60
N GLY A 75 -21.28 -7.04 10.07
CA GLY A 75 -21.65 -5.86 9.29
C GLY A 75 -20.44 -4.98 8.96
N VAL A 76 -19.52 -4.79 9.90
CA VAL A 76 -18.28 -4.02 9.67
C VAL A 76 -17.38 -4.70 8.65
N LEU A 77 -17.18 -6.01 8.78
CA LEU A 77 -16.31 -6.76 7.86
C LEU A 77 -16.90 -6.83 6.45
N LEU A 78 -18.21 -7.06 6.32
CA LEU A 78 -18.89 -7.05 5.02
C LEU A 78 -18.74 -5.69 4.33
N ALA A 79 -19.03 -4.59 5.06
CA ALA A 79 -18.89 -3.24 4.52
C ALA A 79 -17.44 -2.92 4.11
N LEU A 80 -16.44 -3.41 4.86
CA LEU A 80 -15.03 -3.25 4.51
C LEU A 80 -14.69 -3.98 3.20
N VAL A 81 -15.09 -5.24 3.08
CA VAL A 81 -14.83 -6.07 1.89
C VAL A 81 -15.52 -5.49 0.66
N GLU A 82 -16.80 -5.11 0.77
CA GLU A 82 -17.57 -4.52 -0.33
C GLU A 82 -16.99 -3.17 -0.78
N ARG A 83 -16.55 -2.33 0.17
CA ARG A 83 -15.87 -1.07 -0.15
C ARG A 83 -14.58 -1.31 -0.92
N MET A 84 -13.72 -2.21 -0.44
CA MET A 84 -12.47 -2.52 -1.11
C MET A 84 -12.71 -3.11 -2.51
N LEU A 85 -13.71 -3.98 -2.66
CA LEU A 85 -14.09 -4.51 -3.96
C LEU A 85 -14.50 -3.39 -4.92
N PHE A 86 -15.38 -2.48 -4.47
CA PHE A 86 -15.82 -1.32 -5.25
C PHE A 86 -14.66 -0.38 -5.63
N GLU A 87 -13.74 -0.14 -4.70
CA GLU A 87 -12.52 0.65 -4.95
C GLU A 87 -11.65 0.03 -6.06
N HIS A 88 -11.51 -1.30 -6.06
CA HIS A 88 -10.71 -2.01 -7.06
C HIS A 88 -11.42 -2.22 -8.41
N THR A 89 -12.75 -2.34 -8.46
CA THR A 89 -13.48 -2.67 -9.70
C THR A 89 -14.17 -1.48 -10.36
N GLU A 90 -14.68 -0.53 -9.58
CA GLU A 90 -15.47 0.59 -10.10
C GLU A 90 -14.69 1.90 -10.06
N ILE A 91 -14.10 2.26 -8.92
CA ILE A 91 -13.32 3.51 -8.80
C ILE A 91 -11.99 3.36 -9.54
N ARG A 92 -11.29 2.25 -9.34
CA ARG A 92 -10.02 1.90 -10.01
C ARG A 92 -8.95 2.98 -9.88
N GLU A 93 -8.84 3.59 -8.69
CA GLU A 93 -7.88 4.67 -8.43
C GLU A 93 -6.43 4.30 -8.78
N HIS A 94 -6.05 3.04 -8.57
CA HIS A 94 -4.74 2.52 -8.97
C HIS A 94 -4.42 2.67 -10.47
N GLU A 95 -5.41 2.87 -11.35
CA GLU A 95 -5.21 3.03 -12.80
C GLU A 95 -5.17 4.49 -13.27
N TRP A 96 -5.56 5.47 -12.44
CA TRP A 96 -5.61 6.87 -12.87
C TRP A 96 -5.08 7.86 -11.83
N ASN A 97 -5.02 7.49 -10.55
CA ASN A 97 -4.53 8.32 -9.47
C ASN A 97 -3.06 7.99 -9.16
N PRO A 98 -2.08 8.81 -9.61
CA PRO A 98 -0.67 8.56 -9.30
C PRO A 98 -0.35 8.61 -7.79
N LEU A 99 -1.22 9.17 -6.96
CA LEU A 99 -1.00 9.23 -5.50
C LEU A 99 -1.07 7.85 -4.84
N GLU A 100 -1.85 6.92 -5.39
CA GLU A 100 -1.92 5.53 -4.89
C GLU A 100 -0.57 4.80 -4.99
N HIS A 101 0.29 5.26 -5.91
CA HIS A 101 1.61 4.67 -6.15
C HIS A 101 2.72 5.32 -5.31
N ASN A 102 2.41 6.29 -4.44
CA ASN A 102 3.41 6.98 -3.62
C ASN A 102 3.82 6.12 -2.41
N PRO A 103 5.07 5.63 -2.31
CA PRO A 103 5.49 4.80 -1.19
C PRO A 103 5.74 5.59 0.11
N GLY A 104 5.71 6.93 0.04
CA GLY A 104 6.06 7.83 1.13
C GLY A 104 5.42 7.52 2.48
N PRO A 105 4.09 7.31 2.58
CA PRO A 105 3.42 7.00 3.85
C PRO A 105 3.96 5.73 4.53
N LEU A 106 4.26 4.68 3.74
CA LEU A 106 4.79 3.41 4.25
C LEU A 106 6.25 3.54 4.71
N LEU A 107 7.06 4.31 3.99
CA LEU A 107 8.43 4.62 4.44
C LEU A 107 8.40 5.47 5.72
N TYR A 108 7.54 6.48 5.76
CA TYR A 108 7.38 7.35 6.93
C TYR A 108 6.96 6.57 8.18
N ALA A 109 6.05 5.61 8.05
CA ALA A 109 5.62 4.76 9.16
C ALA A 109 6.81 4.03 9.81
N LEU A 110 7.75 3.50 9.01
CA LEU A 110 8.95 2.83 9.52
C LEU A 110 9.96 3.78 10.14
N ILE A 111 10.05 5.02 9.65
CA ILE A 111 10.99 6.02 10.15
C ILE A 111 10.49 6.62 11.47
N ALA A 112 9.23 7.09 11.48
CA ALA A 112 8.69 7.93 12.55
C ALA A 112 8.09 7.14 13.73
N ARG A 113 7.80 5.84 13.58
CA ARG A 113 7.19 5.02 14.64
C ARG A 113 8.21 4.05 15.24
N PRO A 114 8.66 4.23 16.50
CA PRO A 114 9.63 3.34 17.13
C PRO A 114 8.95 2.12 17.78
N TYR A 115 8.19 1.33 17.02
CA TYR A 115 7.49 0.14 17.53
C TYR A 115 8.42 -1.09 17.69
N ALA A 116 9.58 -1.08 17.02
CA ALA A 116 10.58 -2.14 17.02
C ALA A 116 12.00 -1.54 17.05
N PRO A 117 13.03 -2.34 17.40
CA PRO A 117 14.42 -1.92 17.32
C PRO A 117 14.76 -1.32 15.95
N VAL A 118 15.59 -0.27 15.95
CA VAL A 118 15.93 0.48 14.74
C VAL A 118 16.49 -0.40 13.63
N ALA A 119 17.31 -1.40 13.97
CA ALA A 119 17.87 -2.34 13.00
C ALA A 119 16.78 -3.14 12.27
N GLN A 120 15.78 -3.65 12.99
CA GLN A 120 14.66 -4.38 12.40
C GLN A 120 13.83 -3.47 11.47
N ARG A 121 13.54 -2.22 11.88
CA ARG A 121 12.83 -1.26 11.03
C ARG A 121 13.63 -0.90 9.77
N LEU A 122 14.94 -0.78 9.88
CA LEU A 122 15.84 -0.49 8.76
C LEU A 122 15.93 -1.65 7.76
N GLU A 123 15.83 -2.90 8.21
CA GLU A 123 15.75 -4.08 7.33
C GLU A 123 14.45 -4.04 6.50
N SER A 124 13.31 -3.82 7.14
CA SER A 124 12.02 -3.63 6.44
C SER A 124 12.04 -2.42 5.50
N LEU A 125 12.67 -1.33 5.93
CA LEU A 125 12.83 -0.12 5.12
C LEU A 125 13.68 -0.40 3.89
N ALA A 126 14.81 -1.12 4.03
CA ALA A 126 15.66 -1.50 2.91
C ALA A 126 14.90 -2.34 1.88
N ALA A 127 14.09 -3.30 2.32
CA ALA A 127 13.26 -4.11 1.44
C ALA A 127 12.24 -3.27 0.66
N ARG A 128 11.53 -2.35 1.34
CA ARG A 128 10.61 -1.41 0.68
C ARG A 128 11.34 -0.53 -0.32
N LEU A 129 12.50 0.04 0.03
CA LEU A 129 13.30 0.87 -0.87
C LEU A 129 13.72 0.10 -2.12
N ALA A 130 14.17 -1.15 -1.97
CA ALA A 130 14.56 -2.00 -3.08
C ALA A 130 13.38 -2.33 -4.02
N ALA A 131 12.15 -2.33 -3.52
CA ALA A 131 10.95 -2.60 -4.32
C ALA A 131 10.42 -1.35 -5.08
N ILE A 132 10.84 -0.14 -4.73
CA ILE A 132 10.34 1.11 -5.34
C ILE A 132 10.55 1.17 -6.87
N PRO A 133 11.72 0.79 -7.43
CA PRO A 133 11.91 0.83 -8.88
C PRO A 133 10.89 0.00 -9.65
N ASP A 134 10.62 -1.23 -9.20
CA ASP A 134 9.66 -2.13 -9.85
C ASP A 134 8.22 -1.63 -9.65
N ALA A 135 7.86 -1.17 -8.45
CA ALA A 135 6.54 -0.60 -8.17
C ALA A 135 6.24 0.61 -9.08
N LEU A 136 7.22 1.51 -9.28
CA LEU A 136 7.06 2.66 -10.17
C LEU A 136 7.13 2.31 -11.66
N SER A 137 7.76 1.19 -12.01
CA SER A 137 7.66 0.61 -13.35
C SER A 137 6.23 0.16 -13.62
N THR A 138 5.63 -0.59 -12.70
CA THR A 138 4.21 -0.99 -12.75
C THR A 138 3.28 0.22 -12.80
N ALA A 139 3.53 1.26 -11.99
CA ALA A 139 2.75 2.48 -12.02
C ALA A 139 2.67 3.08 -13.43
N ARG A 140 3.79 3.11 -14.18
CA ARG A 140 3.82 3.65 -15.55
C ARG A 140 3.03 2.81 -16.56
N THR A 141 2.86 1.51 -16.31
CA THR A 141 2.11 0.63 -17.22
C THR A 141 0.62 0.67 -16.96
N VAL A 142 0.19 0.90 -15.72
CA VAL A 142 -1.23 0.91 -15.34
C VAL A 142 -1.85 2.32 -15.36
N LEU A 143 -1.06 3.37 -15.11
CA LEU A 143 -1.58 4.74 -15.03
C LEU A 143 -1.96 5.29 -16.42
N SER A 144 -3.24 5.60 -16.57
CA SER A 144 -3.85 6.21 -17.75
C SER A 144 -4.83 7.31 -17.32
N ASP A 145 -5.16 8.24 -18.22
CA ASP A 145 -6.19 9.28 -17.99
C ASP A 145 -6.10 10.02 -16.63
N CYS A 146 -4.88 10.32 -16.16
CA CYS A 146 -4.67 10.93 -14.84
C CYS A 146 -5.12 12.40 -14.81
N PRO A 147 -6.06 12.80 -13.93
CA PRO A 147 -6.51 14.19 -13.86
C PRO A 147 -5.38 15.13 -13.44
N ARG A 148 -5.32 16.31 -14.06
CA ARG A 148 -4.21 17.27 -13.88
C ARG A 148 -3.87 17.54 -12.41
N ILE A 149 -4.88 17.78 -11.57
CA ILE A 149 -4.69 18.11 -10.15
C ILE A 149 -4.01 16.98 -9.36
N HIS A 150 -4.31 15.72 -9.69
CA HIS A 150 -3.69 14.56 -9.04
C HIS A 150 -2.23 14.42 -9.48
N VAL A 151 -1.94 14.66 -10.77
CA VAL A 151 -0.57 14.62 -11.29
C VAL A 151 0.28 15.75 -10.70
N GLU A 152 -0.23 16.98 -10.63
CA GLU A 152 0.47 18.11 -9.98
C GLU A 152 0.77 17.83 -8.51
N THR A 153 -0.22 17.29 -7.78
CA THR A 153 -0.06 16.91 -6.37
C THR A 153 0.96 15.79 -6.22
N ALA A 154 0.90 14.77 -7.08
CA ALA A 154 1.83 13.66 -7.07
C ALA A 154 3.27 14.12 -7.30
N VAL A 155 3.54 14.99 -8.29
CA VAL A 155 4.88 15.54 -8.51
C VAL A 155 5.47 16.14 -7.22
N GLY A 156 4.67 16.92 -6.48
CA GLY A 156 5.07 17.46 -5.18
C GLY A 156 5.30 16.39 -4.12
N GLN A 157 4.38 15.44 -3.98
CA GLN A 157 4.49 14.39 -2.97
C GLN A 157 5.65 13.42 -3.23
N PHE A 158 5.92 13.05 -4.47
CA PHE A 158 7.05 12.19 -4.84
C PHE A 158 8.40 12.87 -4.57
N ALA A 159 8.50 14.18 -4.82
CA ALA A 159 9.65 14.98 -4.40
C ALA A 159 9.81 15.00 -2.87
N GLY A 160 8.70 15.11 -2.13
CA GLY A 160 8.67 14.99 -0.68
C GLY A 160 9.15 13.63 -0.17
N THR A 161 8.71 12.53 -0.81
CA THR A 161 9.17 11.16 -0.53
C THR A 161 10.68 11.02 -0.76
N ALA A 162 11.21 11.58 -1.86
CA ALA A 162 12.65 11.59 -2.10
C ALA A 162 13.42 12.40 -1.03
N ALA A 163 12.87 13.53 -0.57
CA ALA A 163 13.46 14.32 0.51
C ALA A 163 13.47 13.54 1.84
N LEU A 164 12.38 12.81 2.16
CA LEU A 164 12.30 11.94 3.33
C LEU A 164 13.46 10.92 3.33
N ILE A 165 13.68 10.24 2.20
CA ILE A 165 14.77 9.27 2.04
C ILE A 165 16.13 9.94 2.23
N ARG A 166 16.38 11.07 1.55
CA ARG A 166 17.67 11.79 1.60
C ARG A 166 18.04 12.29 2.99
N HIS A 167 17.07 12.68 3.80
CA HIS A 167 17.33 13.36 5.06
C HIS A 167 17.14 12.47 6.29
N GLN A 168 16.11 11.63 6.32
CA GLN A 168 15.76 10.90 7.54
C GLN A 168 16.46 9.54 7.65
N ILE A 169 16.75 8.88 6.52
CA ILE A 169 17.41 7.57 6.55
C ILE A 169 18.86 7.65 7.06
N PRO A 170 19.69 8.63 6.62
CA PRO A 170 21.03 8.77 7.17
C PRO A 170 21.06 9.02 8.68
N GLU A 171 20.09 9.78 9.21
CA GLU A 171 19.94 10.02 10.65
C GLU A 171 19.65 8.70 11.37
N LEU A 172 18.70 7.91 10.88
CA LEU A 172 18.33 6.62 11.47
C LEU A 172 19.47 5.59 11.41
N LEU A 173 20.29 5.63 10.35
CA LEU A 173 21.45 4.76 10.19
C LEU A 173 22.55 5.00 11.22
N THR A 174 22.59 6.17 11.87
CA THR A 174 23.56 6.44 12.95
C THR A 174 23.37 5.50 14.14
N GLU A 175 22.15 4.98 14.35
CA GLU A 175 21.83 4.03 15.42
C GLU A 175 22.09 2.56 15.03
N ALA A 176 22.27 2.27 13.74
CA ALA A 176 22.55 0.92 13.24
C ALA A 176 23.56 0.94 12.06
N PRO A 177 24.82 1.34 12.30
CA PRO A 177 25.81 1.52 11.24
C PRO A 177 26.14 0.24 10.46
N GLY A 178 25.89 -0.95 11.04
CA GLY A 178 26.06 -2.23 10.36
C GLY A 178 25.14 -2.43 9.14
N LEU A 179 24.02 -1.70 9.07
CA LEU A 179 23.07 -1.74 7.95
C LEU A 179 23.31 -0.61 6.93
N ALA A 180 24.31 0.25 7.13
CA ALA A 180 24.52 1.42 6.29
C ALA A 180 24.70 1.07 4.81
N ALA A 181 25.53 0.07 4.49
CA ALA A 181 25.79 -0.32 3.11
C ALA A 181 24.53 -0.81 2.36
N PRO A 182 23.79 -1.83 2.83
CA PRO A 182 22.60 -2.31 2.12
C PRO A 182 21.47 -1.26 2.05
N VAL A 183 21.24 -0.50 3.13
CA VAL A 183 20.19 0.54 3.15
C VAL A 183 20.52 1.69 2.21
N THR A 184 21.77 2.15 2.19
CA THR A 184 22.19 3.25 1.30
C THR A 184 22.09 2.84 -0.17
N ALA A 185 22.52 1.63 -0.52
CA ALA A 185 22.39 1.12 -1.89
C ALA A 185 20.93 1.06 -2.36
N ALA A 186 20.02 0.57 -1.50
CA ALA A 186 18.59 0.55 -1.81
C ALA A 186 18.00 1.98 -1.88
N ALA A 187 18.42 2.89 -1.00
CA ALA A 187 18.00 4.29 -1.01
C ALA A 187 18.41 4.99 -2.31
N ASP A 188 19.63 4.78 -2.80
CA ASP A 188 20.11 5.39 -4.05
C ASP A 188 19.28 4.93 -5.26
N GLN A 189 18.95 3.64 -5.33
CA GLN A 189 18.09 3.09 -6.38
C GLN A 189 16.66 3.66 -6.30
N ALA A 190 16.10 3.72 -5.09
CA ALA A 190 14.79 4.31 -4.86
C ALA A 190 14.75 5.79 -5.27
N LEU A 191 15.77 6.58 -4.92
CA LEU A 191 15.86 8.00 -5.28
C LEU A 191 15.90 8.19 -6.80
N ALA A 192 16.71 7.40 -7.50
CA ALA A 192 16.76 7.46 -8.96
C ALA A 192 15.40 7.13 -9.60
N ALA A 193 14.69 6.13 -9.08
CA ALA A 193 13.36 5.75 -9.54
C ALA A 193 12.30 6.84 -9.27
N LEU A 194 12.30 7.43 -8.07
CA LEU A 194 11.41 8.53 -7.69
C LEU A 194 11.65 9.78 -8.55
N ASP A 195 12.91 10.18 -8.75
CA ASP A 195 13.26 11.32 -9.60
C ASP A 195 12.89 11.04 -11.07
N GLY A 196 13.04 9.80 -11.54
CA GLY A 196 12.59 9.37 -12.86
C GLY A 196 11.07 9.41 -13.01
N PHE A 197 10.32 8.97 -12.00
CA PHE A 197 8.85 8.97 -12.00
C PHE A 197 8.29 10.39 -11.93
N GLY A 198 8.86 11.26 -11.08
CA GLY A 198 8.50 12.67 -11.02
C GLY A 198 8.65 13.39 -12.36
N ARG A 199 9.78 13.17 -13.08
CA ARG A 199 9.96 13.71 -14.43
C ARG A 199 8.92 13.20 -15.43
N TRP A 200 8.61 11.91 -15.37
CA TRP A 200 7.59 11.32 -16.24
C TRP A 200 6.19 11.92 -16.00
N LEU A 201 5.81 12.15 -14.73
CA LEU A 201 4.56 12.85 -14.41
C LEU A 201 4.57 14.30 -14.93
N GLN A 202 5.69 15.01 -14.82
CA GLN A 202 5.86 16.36 -15.36
C GLN A 202 5.74 16.41 -16.88
N ASP A 203 6.33 15.45 -17.59
CA ASP A 203 6.23 15.35 -19.05
C ASP A 203 4.77 15.11 -19.48
N ARG A 204 4.00 14.30 -18.74
CA ARG A 204 2.55 14.13 -19.00
C ARG A 204 1.75 15.41 -18.79
N LEU A 205 2.07 16.21 -17.77
CA LEU A 205 1.44 17.53 -17.55
C LEU A 205 1.71 18.50 -18.70
N ALA A 206 2.94 18.49 -19.24
CA ALA A 206 3.35 19.35 -20.34
C ALA A 206 2.75 18.89 -21.69
N GLY A 207 2.57 17.58 -21.88
CA GLY A 207 2.00 16.98 -23.08
C GLY A 207 0.52 17.30 -23.34
N GLY A 208 -0.18 17.90 -22.37
CA GLY A 208 -1.57 18.31 -22.55
C GLY A 208 -2.51 17.12 -22.73
N GLU A 209 -2.22 15.98 -22.09
CA GLU A 209 -3.20 14.92 -21.84
C GLU A 209 -3.92 15.25 -20.53
N PRO A 210 -4.94 16.12 -20.50
CA PRO A 210 -5.80 16.17 -19.32
C PRO A 210 -6.47 14.81 -19.23
N GLY A 211 -6.12 14.04 -18.21
CA GLY A 211 -7.02 12.99 -17.73
C GLY A 211 -8.40 13.60 -17.54
N ARG A 212 -9.43 12.83 -17.90
CA ARG A 212 -10.83 13.28 -17.88
C ARG A 212 -11.24 13.85 -16.53
#